data_AF-A2FDT7-F1
#
_entry.id   AF-A2FDT7-F1
#
_cell.length_a   1.000
_cell.length_b   1.000
_cell.length_c   1.000
_cell.angle_alpha   90.00
_cell.angle_beta   90.00
_cell.angle_gamma   90.00
#
_symmetry.space_group_name_H-M   'P 1'
#
loop_
_entity.id
_entity.type
_entity.pdbx_description
1 polymer ?
#
loop_
_entity_poly.entity_id
_entity_poly.type
_entity_poly.pdbx_seq_one_letter_code
_entity_poly.pdbx_strand_id
1 'polypeptide(L)'
;MHKTSFNISYITFEVINNEVRIEIQEESNKPIGFQYPTYFITQYSDSIIIPHGEGMVIPANQNLDLNLFMSGATGHGVCMSFYAAARYENENIGKEGYIVIIETPDDVSVQMTKENQCQYHIVYPYWHSQKELFGYNRKLRMVFFPDGGHVKAAKIYRDYSIETGKLVTFEQKAAKYPALKETYKMMQGAPNIWIWYDYQRIYDEIKNVYKWTNILASETDGTTVDWAKRNGIVPSRYDIYQDAVDPALKSQFDWNRDWVDDAYANDELVLNKDGTRRQGWGVYPKNGGNMIYAGVVSDKYWPKYMKKKINNEMTNGIKRLSRFIDTATASDWYEDYHANHPSNRSLSKHQRYVTLNTLHEDYGLIVGSETGHDMAVGACDYFEGMMSLPMFRTNDPGRNMENIVYNPEERAVKYQVGERYRVPLWKLVYHDCVIAYWYWGDYNNKMPTL
;
A
#
# COMPACT_ATOMS: atom_id res chain seq x y z
N MET A 1 -26.98 -20.21 -10.13
CA MET A 1 -26.48 -20.03 -8.75
C MET A 1 -26.57 -21.36 -8.02
N HIS A 2 -25.46 -22.10 -7.92
CA HIS A 2 -25.37 -23.17 -6.94
C HIS A 2 -25.34 -22.50 -5.56
N LYS A 3 -26.41 -22.64 -4.77
CA LYS A 3 -26.37 -22.32 -3.34
C LYS A 3 -25.52 -23.40 -2.68
N THR A 4 -24.22 -23.15 -2.58
CA THR A 4 -23.37 -23.93 -1.70
C THR A 4 -23.68 -23.47 -0.28
N SER A 5 -24.41 -24.27 0.48
CA SER A 5 -24.62 -24.04 1.91
C SER A 5 -23.36 -24.45 2.66
N PHE A 6 -22.75 -23.52 3.39
CA PHE A 6 -21.59 -23.77 4.25
C PHE A 6 -22.00 -23.58 5.71
N ASN A 7 -21.39 -24.35 6.60
CA ASN A 7 -21.64 -24.24 8.04
C ASN A 7 -20.41 -23.60 8.69
N ILE A 8 -20.53 -22.35 9.13
CA ILE A 8 -19.61 -21.78 10.13
C ILE A 8 -19.84 -22.57 11.42
N SER A 9 -18.78 -23.10 12.03
CA SER A 9 -18.92 -23.88 13.27
C SER A 9 -19.38 -23.00 14.42
N TYR A 10 -18.70 -21.88 14.64
CA TYR A 10 -19.01 -20.96 15.74
C TYR A 10 -18.76 -19.50 15.34
N ILE A 11 -19.62 -18.62 15.85
CA ILE A 11 -19.40 -17.18 15.89
C ILE A 11 -19.50 -16.77 17.35
N THR A 12 -18.41 -16.28 17.92
CA THR A 12 -18.35 -15.83 19.31
C THR A 12 -18.41 -14.31 19.33
N PHE A 13 -19.23 -13.77 20.23
CA PHE A 13 -19.33 -12.34 20.49
C PHE A 13 -18.91 -12.06 21.93
N GLU A 14 -18.05 -11.08 22.10
CA GLU A 14 -17.74 -10.49 23.40
C GLU A 14 -18.10 -9.00 23.34
N VAL A 15 -19.04 -8.58 24.20
CA VAL A 15 -19.49 -7.19 24.27
C VAL A 15 -18.81 -6.51 25.46
N ILE A 16 -18.05 -5.47 25.18
CA ILE A 16 -17.31 -4.70 26.18
C ILE A 16 -17.64 -3.22 25.98
N ASN A 17 -18.48 -2.66 26.85
CA ASN A 17 -18.95 -1.27 26.73
C ASN A 17 -19.60 -0.98 25.35
N ASN A 18 -18.94 -0.17 24.53
CA ASN A 18 -19.34 0.23 23.17
C ASN A 18 -18.62 -0.58 22.07
N GLU A 19 -17.96 -1.67 22.43
CA GLU A 19 -17.20 -2.55 21.56
C GLU A 19 -17.84 -3.94 21.49
N VAL A 20 -17.86 -4.53 20.31
CA VAL A 20 -18.23 -5.93 20.06
C VAL A 20 -17.05 -6.61 19.37
N ARG A 21 -16.43 -7.57 20.03
CA ARG A 21 -15.40 -8.44 19.44
C ARG A 21 -16.08 -9.66 18.85
N ILE A 22 -15.68 -10.02 17.65
CA ILE A 22 -16.27 -11.11 16.87
C ILE A 22 -15.14 -12.04 16.44
N GLU A 23 -15.28 -13.31 16.78
CA GLU A 23 -14.41 -14.38 16.29
C GLU A 23 -15.24 -15.42 15.54
N ILE A 24 -14.81 -15.75 14.32
CA ILE A 24 -15.43 -16.71 13.43
C ILE A 24 -14.51 -17.91 13.31
N GLN A 25 -15.06 -19.10 13.54
CA GLN A 25 -14.32 -20.36 13.50
C GLN A 25 -15.05 -21.38 12.61
N GLU A 26 -14.27 -22.14 11.85
CA GLU A 26 -14.77 -23.22 11.00
C GLU A 26 -13.87 -24.45 11.18
N GLU A 27 -14.40 -25.46 11.86
CA GLU A 27 -13.62 -26.62 12.31
C GLU A 27 -13.31 -27.61 11.18
N SER A 28 -14.15 -27.67 10.12
CA SER A 28 -13.92 -28.61 9.02
C SER A 28 -12.87 -28.12 8.01
N ASN A 29 -12.37 -26.90 8.20
CA ASN A 29 -11.41 -26.17 7.39
C ASN A 29 -11.73 -26.15 5.88
N LYS A 30 -13.02 -26.16 5.51
CA LYS A 30 -13.45 -26.19 4.10
C LYS A 30 -13.21 -24.83 3.44
N PRO A 31 -12.94 -24.79 2.11
CA PRO A 31 -12.92 -23.54 1.37
C PRO A 31 -14.23 -22.80 1.57
N ILE A 32 -14.12 -21.52 1.93
CA ILE A 32 -15.27 -20.65 2.14
C ILE A 32 -14.94 -19.24 1.67
N GLY A 33 -15.82 -18.70 0.84
CA GLY A 33 -15.95 -17.28 0.57
C GLY A 33 -17.26 -16.82 1.19
N PHE A 34 -17.23 -15.85 2.10
CA PHE A 34 -18.43 -15.47 2.84
C PHE A 34 -18.42 -14.01 3.29
N GLN A 35 -19.61 -13.47 3.47
CA GLN A 35 -19.84 -12.14 3.99
C GLN A 35 -20.26 -12.24 5.46
N TYR A 36 -19.42 -11.76 6.37
CA TYR A 36 -19.76 -11.64 7.78
C TYR A 36 -18.82 -10.67 8.53
N PRO A 37 -19.29 -9.80 9.44
CA PRO A 37 -20.69 -9.53 9.71
C PRO A 37 -21.41 -9.05 8.45
N THR A 38 -22.74 -9.01 8.52
CA THR A 38 -23.52 -8.36 7.47
C THR A 38 -23.25 -6.84 7.50
N TYR A 39 -24.16 -6.04 6.98
CA TYR A 39 -24.06 -4.59 6.96
C TYR A 39 -25.14 -3.94 7.81
N PHE A 40 -24.85 -2.73 8.28
CA PHE A 40 -25.89 -1.81 8.71
C PHE A 40 -26.50 -1.13 7.49
N ILE A 41 -27.81 -0.93 7.52
CA ILE A 41 -28.50 -0.16 6.49
C ILE A 41 -28.19 1.32 6.72
N THR A 42 -27.51 1.93 5.76
CA THR A 42 -27.16 3.35 5.78
C THR A 42 -28.38 4.24 5.49
N GLN A 43 -28.33 5.45 6.01
CA GLN A 43 -29.31 6.52 5.82
C GLN A 43 -28.76 7.61 4.89
N TYR A 44 -29.62 8.55 4.47
CA TYR A 44 -29.24 9.61 3.54
C TYR A 44 -28.08 10.49 4.04
N SER A 45 -28.02 10.74 5.35
CA SER A 45 -26.99 11.55 6.01
C SER A 45 -25.75 10.76 6.40
N ASP A 46 -25.70 9.45 6.13
CA ASP A 46 -24.53 8.65 6.44
C ASP A 46 -23.46 8.81 5.36
N SER A 47 -22.20 8.69 5.76
CA SER A 47 -21.07 8.55 4.86
C SER A 47 -20.24 7.33 5.24
N ILE A 48 -19.73 6.65 4.21
CA ILE A 48 -18.84 5.51 4.31
C ILE A 48 -17.40 6.03 4.35
N ILE A 49 -16.60 5.50 5.26
CA ILE A 49 -15.24 5.90 5.55
C ILE A 49 -14.32 4.73 5.22
N ILE A 50 -13.40 4.91 4.28
CA ILE A 50 -12.54 3.85 3.76
C ILE A 50 -11.09 4.32 3.72
N PRO A 51 -10.15 3.57 4.31
CA PRO A 51 -8.72 3.88 4.22
C PRO A 51 -8.14 3.33 2.91
N HIS A 52 -8.43 4.01 1.80
CA HIS A 52 -7.90 3.71 0.48
C HIS A 52 -6.93 4.83 0.08
N GLY A 53 -5.63 4.54 0.00
CA GLY A 53 -4.60 5.58 -0.05
C GLY A 53 -4.67 6.48 1.19
N GLU A 54 -4.72 7.79 0.98
CA GLU A 54 -4.75 8.79 2.06
C GLU A 54 -6.04 8.66 2.90
N GLY A 55 -7.13 8.20 2.29
CA GLY A 55 -8.43 7.99 2.93
C GLY A 55 -9.58 8.69 2.22
N MET A 56 -10.78 8.12 2.37
CA MET A 56 -11.98 8.58 1.72
C MET A 56 -13.17 8.67 2.67
N VAL A 57 -13.98 9.71 2.48
CA VAL A 57 -15.35 9.84 3.02
C VAL A 57 -16.30 9.98 1.84
N ILE A 58 -17.23 9.04 1.72
CA ILE A 58 -18.17 8.98 0.60
C ILE A 58 -19.59 9.03 1.16
N PRO A 59 -20.38 10.07 0.86
CA PRO A 59 -21.79 10.09 1.23
C PRO A 59 -22.50 8.83 0.72
N ALA A 60 -23.24 8.12 1.57
CA ALA A 60 -23.89 6.86 1.21
C ALA A 60 -24.92 7.04 0.08
N ASN A 61 -25.54 8.22 0.04
CA ASN A 61 -26.48 8.63 -0.99
C ASN A 61 -25.84 9.06 -2.32
N GLN A 62 -24.51 9.18 -2.38
CA GLN A 62 -23.81 9.50 -3.61
C GLN A 62 -24.04 8.36 -4.59
N ASN A 63 -24.57 8.68 -5.77
CA ASN A 63 -24.52 7.71 -6.85
C ASN A 63 -23.06 7.62 -7.32
N LEU A 64 -22.42 6.52 -6.97
CA LEU A 64 -21.19 6.09 -7.57
C LEU A 64 -21.60 4.98 -8.51
N ASP A 65 -21.34 5.13 -9.81
CA ASP A 65 -21.43 4.01 -10.76
C ASP A 65 -20.24 3.04 -10.54
N LEU A 66 -19.90 2.77 -9.28
CA LEU A 66 -18.71 2.05 -8.85
C LEU A 66 -19.07 1.18 -7.63
N ASN A 67 -19.16 -0.12 -7.86
CA ASN A 67 -19.06 -1.10 -6.79
C ASN A 67 -17.58 -1.26 -6.45
N LEU A 68 -17.19 -0.88 -5.24
CA LEU A 68 -15.81 -0.98 -4.80
C LEU A 68 -15.58 -2.32 -4.14
N PHE A 69 -14.52 -3.00 -4.57
CA PHE A 69 -14.06 -4.25 -3.99
C PHE A 69 -12.57 -4.10 -3.70
N MET A 70 -12.24 -3.82 -2.45
CA MET A 70 -10.88 -3.45 -2.05
C MET A 70 -10.29 -4.56 -1.17
N SER A 71 -9.27 -5.24 -1.69
CA SER A 71 -8.55 -6.28 -0.95
C SER A 71 -7.78 -5.67 0.24
N GLY A 72 -7.73 -6.39 1.36
CA GLY A 72 -6.87 -6.08 2.51
C GLY A 72 -5.44 -6.61 2.36
N ALA A 73 -5.12 -7.24 1.23
CA ALA A 73 -3.82 -7.84 0.95
C ALA A 73 -2.97 -7.04 -0.06
N THR A 74 -3.24 -5.74 -0.21
CA THR A 74 -2.60 -4.85 -1.19
C THR A 74 -2.72 -3.40 -0.73
N GLY A 75 -1.67 -2.60 -0.91
CA GLY A 75 -1.74 -1.15 -0.63
C GLY A 75 -2.62 -0.38 -1.61
N HIS A 76 -2.96 -0.97 -2.75
CA HIS A 76 -3.96 -0.41 -3.67
C HIS A 76 -5.40 -0.69 -3.26
N GLY A 77 -5.63 -1.47 -2.20
CA GLY A 77 -6.94 -1.77 -1.66
C GLY A 77 -7.22 -0.97 -0.40
N VAL A 78 -7.50 -1.67 0.70
CA VAL A 78 -7.68 -1.08 2.03
C VAL A 78 -6.33 -1.08 2.74
N CYS A 79 -5.66 0.08 2.80
CA CYS A 79 -4.28 0.20 3.28
C CYS A 79 -4.14 0.23 4.82
N MET A 80 -5.27 0.42 5.53
CA MET A 80 -5.37 0.25 6.98
C MET A 80 -6.51 -0.70 7.30
N SER A 81 -6.30 -1.70 8.16
CA SER A 81 -7.27 -2.80 8.34
C SER A 81 -8.58 -2.42 9.05
N PHE A 82 -9.35 -1.49 8.49
CA PHE A 82 -10.68 -1.11 8.97
C PHE A 82 -11.59 -0.59 7.83
N TYR A 83 -12.88 -0.53 8.12
CA TYR A 83 -13.83 0.31 7.42
C TYR A 83 -14.79 0.93 8.44
N ALA A 84 -15.47 2.01 8.08
CA ALA A 84 -16.38 2.69 8.99
C ALA A 84 -17.56 3.33 8.26
N ALA A 85 -18.61 3.65 9.01
CA ALA A 85 -19.67 4.53 8.55
C ALA A 85 -20.09 5.45 9.70
N ALA A 86 -20.43 6.69 9.38
CA ALA A 86 -20.89 7.67 10.36
C ALA A 86 -21.92 8.60 9.74
N ARG A 87 -22.81 9.12 10.58
CA ARG A 87 -23.72 10.20 10.22
C ARG A 87 -22.94 11.50 10.09
N TYR A 88 -23.39 12.36 9.18
CA TYR A 88 -22.88 13.70 8.99
C TYR A 88 -24.04 14.69 9.06
N GLU A 89 -23.91 15.72 9.91
CA GLU A 89 -24.87 16.83 9.97
C GLU A 89 -24.77 17.68 8.69
N ASN A 90 -23.54 17.87 8.22
CA ASN A 90 -23.17 18.43 6.94
C ASN A 90 -21.83 17.83 6.51
N GLU A 91 -21.29 18.30 5.39
CA GLU A 91 -20.07 17.77 4.76
C GLU A 91 -18.83 17.77 5.67
N ASN A 92 -18.81 18.61 6.72
CA ASN A 92 -17.65 18.82 7.58
C ASN A 92 -17.85 18.32 9.03
N ILE A 93 -19.08 18.07 9.46
CA ILE A 93 -19.39 17.74 10.87
C ILE A 93 -19.90 16.30 10.94
N GLY A 94 -18.97 15.38 11.16
CA GLY A 94 -19.27 13.98 11.43
C GLY A 94 -19.77 13.78 12.85
N LYS A 95 -20.80 12.95 13.01
CA LYS A 95 -21.51 12.64 14.26
C LYS A 95 -21.26 11.19 14.68
N GLU A 96 -22.31 10.51 15.11
CA GLU A 96 -22.24 9.12 15.56
C GLU A 96 -21.95 8.16 14.42
N GLY A 97 -21.36 7.03 14.74
CA GLY A 97 -21.02 6.01 13.77
C GLY A 97 -20.42 4.76 14.40
N TYR A 98 -19.84 3.94 13.53
CA TYR A 98 -19.07 2.77 13.93
C TYR A 98 -17.83 2.62 13.06
N ILE A 99 -16.82 1.98 13.63
CA ILE A 99 -15.67 1.44 12.93
C ILE A 99 -15.63 -0.07 13.12
N VAL A 100 -15.32 -0.79 12.06
CA VAL A 100 -14.98 -2.22 12.12
C VAL A 100 -13.50 -2.36 11.83
N ILE A 101 -12.75 -2.73 12.86
CA ILE A 101 -11.34 -3.08 12.78
C ILE A 101 -11.24 -4.56 12.41
N ILE A 102 -10.50 -4.86 11.36
CA ILE A 102 -10.28 -6.23 10.87
C ILE A 102 -8.95 -6.72 11.45
N GLU A 103 -9.01 -7.56 12.48
CA GLU A 103 -7.83 -7.99 13.22
C GLU A 103 -7.03 -9.09 12.48
N THR A 104 -7.65 -9.75 11.50
CA THR A 104 -7.00 -10.78 10.66
C THR A 104 -7.17 -10.50 9.17
N PRO A 105 -6.55 -9.44 8.62
CA PRO A 105 -6.90 -8.84 7.32
C PRO A 105 -6.36 -9.57 6.08
N ASP A 106 -5.64 -10.69 6.24
CA ASP A 106 -4.84 -11.24 5.14
C ASP A 106 -5.66 -11.86 4.02
N ASP A 107 -6.87 -12.35 4.33
CA ASP A 107 -7.79 -12.99 3.39
C ASP A 107 -9.17 -12.30 3.44
N VAL A 108 -9.20 -10.97 3.28
CA VAL A 108 -10.43 -10.16 3.30
C VAL A 108 -10.45 -9.13 2.16
N SER A 109 -11.64 -8.79 1.70
CA SER A 109 -11.90 -7.55 0.96
C SER A 109 -12.99 -6.74 1.64
N VAL A 110 -12.89 -5.42 1.62
CA VAL A 110 -13.99 -4.53 1.99
C VAL A 110 -14.77 -4.19 0.72
N GLN A 111 -16.08 -4.40 0.78
CA GLN A 111 -17.00 -4.06 -0.29
C GLN A 111 -17.78 -2.81 0.05
N MET A 112 -17.89 -1.90 -0.91
CA MET A 112 -18.87 -0.82 -0.90
C MET A 112 -19.74 -0.94 -2.14
N THR A 113 -21.03 -1.14 -1.94
CA THR A 113 -21.99 -1.45 -3.01
C THR A 113 -23.37 -0.92 -2.65
N LYS A 114 -24.29 -0.94 -3.60
CA LYS A 114 -25.71 -0.72 -3.38
C LYS A 114 -26.47 -2.04 -3.59
N GLU A 115 -26.85 -2.69 -2.49
CA GLU A 115 -27.68 -3.89 -2.52
C GLU A 115 -29.13 -3.58 -2.90
N ASN A 116 -29.84 -4.51 -3.55
CA ASN A 116 -31.20 -4.30 -4.05
C ASN A 116 -32.20 -3.82 -2.97
N GLN A 117 -31.99 -4.22 -1.73
CA GLN A 117 -32.84 -3.87 -0.58
C GLN A 117 -32.42 -2.58 0.14
N CYS A 118 -31.30 -1.96 -0.27
CA CYS A 118 -30.76 -0.74 0.31
C CYS A 118 -30.99 0.44 -0.63
N GLN A 119 -31.49 1.56 -0.07
CA GLN A 119 -31.66 2.78 -0.84
C GLN A 119 -30.31 3.42 -1.21
N TYR A 120 -29.33 3.27 -0.33
CA TYR A 120 -28.02 3.91 -0.38
C TYR A 120 -26.88 2.87 -0.32
N HIS A 121 -25.65 3.31 -0.58
CA HIS A 121 -24.48 2.45 -0.48
C HIS A 121 -24.27 1.96 0.95
N ILE A 122 -23.81 0.72 1.07
CA ILE A 122 -23.46 0.04 2.31
C ILE A 122 -22.01 -0.43 2.25
N VAL A 123 -21.45 -0.78 3.40
CA VAL A 123 -20.08 -1.30 3.51
C VAL A 123 -20.03 -2.54 4.39
N TYR A 124 -19.27 -3.55 3.97
CA TYR A 124 -19.09 -4.81 4.72
C TYR A 124 -17.83 -5.56 4.27
N PRO A 125 -17.34 -6.53 5.05
CA PRO A 125 -16.21 -7.37 4.68
C PRO A 125 -16.68 -8.62 3.94
N TYR A 126 -15.86 -9.07 3.01
CA TYR A 126 -15.97 -10.36 2.34
C TYR A 126 -14.69 -11.15 2.60
N TRP A 127 -14.83 -12.27 3.28
CA TRP A 127 -13.74 -13.18 3.63
C TRP A 127 -13.48 -14.14 2.49
N HIS A 128 -12.20 -14.27 2.14
CA HIS A 128 -11.70 -15.23 1.18
C HIS A 128 -11.20 -16.48 1.88
N SER A 129 -11.06 -17.55 1.11
CA SER A 129 -10.31 -18.73 1.54
C SER A 129 -8.81 -18.44 1.52
N GLN A 130 -8.09 -19.05 2.45
CA GLN A 130 -6.64 -19.12 2.40
C GLN A 130 -6.23 -20.45 1.76
N LYS A 131 -5.61 -20.39 0.58
CA LYS A 131 -5.21 -21.58 -0.19
C LYS A 131 -6.33 -22.63 -0.28
N GLU A 132 -7.53 -22.18 -0.61
CA GLU A 132 -8.74 -23.01 -0.69
C GLU A 132 -9.18 -23.69 0.61
N LEU A 133 -8.78 -23.14 1.74
CA LEU A 133 -9.20 -23.58 3.06
C LEU A 133 -9.74 -22.39 3.85
N PHE A 134 -10.43 -22.65 4.96
CA PHE A 134 -10.72 -21.57 5.92
C PHE A 134 -9.41 -20.98 6.44
N GLY A 135 -8.44 -21.82 6.76
CA GLY A 135 -7.05 -21.46 7.06
C GLY A 135 -6.82 -20.97 8.48
N TYR A 136 -7.56 -19.95 8.94
CA TYR A 136 -7.41 -19.38 10.28
C TYR A 136 -8.68 -18.67 10.76
N ASN A 137 -8.87 -18.57 12.07
CA ASN A 137 -10.03 -17.88 12.67
C ASN A 137 -10.10 -16.42 12.25
N ARG A 138 -11.25 -15.97 11.74
CA ARG A 138 -11.43 -14.57 11.35
C ARG A 138 -11.80 -13.75 12.58
N LYS A 139 -11.09 -12.64 12.81
CA LYS A 139 -11.31 -11.75 13.96
C LYS A 139 -11.55 -10.32 13.51
N LEU A 140 -12.52 -9.69 14.15
CA LEU A 140 -12.85 -8.28 13.93
C LEU A 140 -13.44 -7.68 15.20
N ARG A 141 -13.30 -6.37 15.32
CA ARG A 141 -13.77 -5.57 16.45
C ARG A 141 -14.62 -4.42 15.92
N MET A 142 -15.87 -4.35 16.35
CA MET A 142 -16.78 -3.27 16.01
C MET A 142 -16.85 -2.29 17.18
N VAL A 143 -16.55 -1.02 16.94
CA VAL A 143 -16.56 0.03 17.98
C VAL A 143 -17.53 1.12 17.57
N PHE A 144 -18.51 1.42 18.43
CA PHE A 144 -19.50 2.47 18.21
C PHE A 144 -19.07 3.76 18.91
N PHE A 145 -19.29 4.91 18.27
CA PHE A 145 -18.93 6.22 18.83
C PHE A 145 -20.06 7.24 18.63
N PRO A 146 -20.25 8.17 19.58
CA PRO A 146 -21.39 9.09 19.55
C PRO A 146 -21.16 10.36 18.71
N ASP A 147 -19.91 10.70 18.37
CA ASP A 147 -19.58 11.92 17.62
C ASP A 147 -18.18 11.82 16.96
N GLY A 148 -17.88 12.72 16.03
CA GLY A 148 -16.55 12.96 15.47
C GLY A 148 -16.23 12.23 14.16
N GLY A 149 -17.18 11.47 13.62
CA GLY A 149 -17.12 10.87 12.27
C GLY A 149 -15.79 10.21 11.93
N HIS A 150 -15.22 10.57 10.78
CA HIS A 150 -13.99 9.97 10.27
C HIS A 150 -12.75 10.21 11.13
N VAL A 151 -12.65 11.37 11.79
CA VAL A 151 -11.56 11.66 12.72
C VAL A 151 -11.62 10.72 13.91
N LYS A 152 -12.80 10.52 14.48
CA LYS A 152 -13.00 9.59 15.61
C LYS A 152 -12.67 8.15 15.21
N ALA A 153 -13.14 7.69 14.05
CA ALA A 153 -12.81 6.37 13.51
C ALA A 153 -11.30 6.18 13.35
N ALA A 154 -10.59 7.15 12.76
CA ALA A 154 -9.13 7.09 12.62
C ALA A 154 -8.41 7.05 13.98
N LYS A 155 -8.87 7.80 14.98
CA LYS A 155 -8.25 7.77 16.33
C LYS A 155 -8.50 6.44 17.05
N ILE A 156 -9.67 5.84 16.92
CA ILE A 156 -9.94 4.48 17.44
C ILE A 156 -8.98 3.47 16.78
N TYR A 157 -8.79 3.57 15.46
CA TYR A 157 -7.84 2.70 14.76
C TYR A 157 -6.38 2.94 15.18
N ARG A 158 -6.00 4.19 15.45
CA ARG A 158 -4.68 4.53 16.00
C ARG A 158 -4.46 3.89 17.37
N ASP A 159 -5.44 3.96 18.26
CA ASP A 159 -5.36 3.35 19.59
C ASP A 159 -5.20 1.82 19.48
N TYR A 160 -5.97 1.18 18.60
CA TYR A 160 -5.77 -0.23 18.26
C TYR A 160 -4.36 -0.53 17.71
N SER A 161 -3.83 0.34 16.85
CA SER A 161 -2.49 0.16 16.27
C SER A 161 -1.39 0.30 17.33
N ILE A 162 -1.62 1.11 18.37
CA ILE A 162 -0.76 1.21 19.56
C ILE A 162 -0.88 -0.06 20.41
N GLU A 163 -2.11 -0.49 20.74
CA GLU A 163 -2.42 -1.69 21.53
C GLU A 163 -1.73 -2.94 20.96
N THR A 164 -1.72 -3.07 19.63
CA THR A 164 -1.15 -4.22 18.91
C THR A 164 0.32 -4.07 18.56
N GLY A 165 0.97 -2.96 18.93
CA GLY A 165 2.39 -2.70 18.64
C GLY A 165 2.70 -2.44 17.16
N LYS A 166 1.68 -2.21 16.33
CA LYS A 166 1.80 -1.92 14.89
C LYS A 166 2.30 -0.50 14.63
N LEU A 167 1.92 0.44 15.49
CA LEU A 167 2.32 1.83 15.39
C LEU A 167 3.76 2.01 15.91
N VAL A 168 4.66 2.35 15.00
CA VAL A 168 6.06 2.66 15.32
C VAL A 168 6.42 4.04 14.78
N THR A 169 6.63 4.98 15.70
CA THR A 169 6.95 6.39 15.39
C THR A 169 8.38 6.55 14.87
N PHE A 170 8.67 7.67 14.21
CA PHE A 170 10.04 8.05 13.84
C PHE A 170 10.97 8.11 15.05
N GLU A 171 10.48 8.58 16.20
CA GLU A 171 11.26 8.63 17.43
C GLU A 171 11.66 7.23 17.91
N GLN A 172 10.71 6.28 17.90
CA GLN A 172 10.99 4.89 18.26
C GLN A 172 11.94 4.23 17.26
N LYS A 173 11.78 4.46 15.95
CA LYS A 173 12.71 3.97 14.93
C LYS A 173 14.11 4.56 15.12
N ALA A 174 14.22 5.86 15.38
CA ALA A 174 15.49 6.53 15.63
C ALA A 174 16.17 6.06 16.93
N ALA A 175 15.38 5.67 17.93
CA ALA A 175 15.89 5.06 19.17
C ALA A 175 16.41 3.64 18.92
N LYS A 176 15.67 2.83 18.14
CA LYS A 176 16.08 1.46 17.77
C LYS A 176 17.28 1.45 16.82
N TYR A 177 17.32 2.37 15.86
CA TYR A 177 18.33 2.49 14.81
C TYR A 177 18.98 3.88 14.84
N PRO A 178 19.98 4.11 15.72
CA PRO A 178 20.61 5.43 15.85
C PRO A 178 21.24 5.98 14.55
N ALA A 179 21.61 5.10 13.62
CA ALA A 179 22.15 5.49 12.30
C ALA A 179 21.16 6.31 11.46
N LEU A 180 19.84 6.18 11.70
CA LEU A 180 18.81 6.90 10.97
C LEU A 180 18.62 8.34 11.46
N LYS A 181 19.12 8.71 12.65
CA LYS A 181 18.85 10.01 13.30
C LYS A 181 19.19 11.21 12.41
N GLU A 182 20.37 11.21 11.81
CA GLU A 182 20.78 12.32 10.94
C GLU A 182 19.99 12.33 9.63
N THR A 183 19.74 11.15 9.03
CA THR A 183 18.94 11.08 7.80
C THR A 183 17.49 11.51 8.05
N TYR A 184 16.90 11.24 9.22
CA TYR A 184 15.57 11.75 9.56
C TYR A 184 15.54 13.28 9.62
N LYS A 185 16.59 13.95 10.10
CA LYS A 185 16.68 15.42 10.02
C LYS A 185 16.73 15.89 8.57
N MET A 186 17.45 15.17 7.70
CA MET A 186 17.49 15.46 6.26
C MET A 186 16.15 15.18 5.55
N MET A 187 15.27 14.35 6.13
CA MET A 187 13.94 14.07 5.59
C MET A 187 12.90 15.11 6.01
N GLN A 188 13.14 15.88 7.07
CA GLN A 188 12.20 16.92 7.53
C GLN A 188 12.03 18.00 6.46
N GLY A 189 10.80 18.14 5.96
CA GLY A 189 10.47 19.08 4.88
C GLY A 189 11.07 18.70 3.51
N ALA A 190 11.63 17.50 3.35
CA ALA A 190 12.22 17.07 2.09
C ALA A 190 11.13 16.77 1.05
N PRO A 191 11.12 17.44 -0.11
CA PRO A 191 10.34 16.97 -1.24
C PRO A 191 10.93 15.67 -1.79
N ASN A 192 10.05 14.77 -2.23
CA ASN A 192 10.41 13.60 -3.01
C ASN A 192 10.58 14.02 -4.48
N ILE A 193 11.77 13.84 -5.05
CA ILE A 193 12.09 14.25 -6.41
C ILE A 193 12.64 13.08 -7.22
N TRP A 194 12.05 12.88 -8.39
CA TRP A 194 12.52 11.95 -9.43
C TRP A 194 13.17 12.74 -10.57
N ILE A 195 14.42 12.40 -10.88
CA ILE A 195 15.20 12.96 -11.98
C ILE A 195 15.89 11.78 -12.66
N TRP A 196 15.96 11.80 -13.99
CA TRP A 196 16.53 10.69 -14.78
C TRP A 196 17.92 10.99 -15.35
N TYR A 197 18.31 12.27 -15.41
CA TYR A 197 19.55 12.76 -16.02
C TYR A 197 20.03 14.05 -15.34
N ASP A 198 21.27 14.46 -15.57
CA ASP A 198 21.83 15.74 -15.07
C ASP A 198 21.66 15.99 -13.55
N TYR A 199 21.66 14.92 -12.74
CA TYR A 199 21.32 14.96 -11.31
C TYR A 199 21.94 16.16 -10.56
N GLN A 200 23.26 16.33 -10.62
CA GLN A 200 23.95 17.41 -9.87
C GLN A 200 23.47 18.80 -10.30
N ARG A 201 23.44 19.07 -11.62
CA ARG A 201 23.04 20.37 -12.18
C ARG A 201 21.62 20.74 -11.76
N ILE A 202 20.68 19.80 -11.89
CA ILE A 202 19.27 20.06 -11.58
C ILE A 202 19.08 20.26 -10.08
N TYR A 203 19.71 19.44 -9.23
CA TYR A 203 19.63 19.65 -7.78
C TYR A 203 20.30 20.97 -7.35
N ASP A 204 21.44 21.35 -7.94
CA ASP A 204 22.05 22.67 -7.69
C ASP A 204 21.10 23.81 -8.08
N GLU A 205 20.45 23.72 -9.24
CA GLU A 205 19.46 24.69 -9.69
C GLU A 205 18.27 24.78 -8.71
N ILE A 206 17.69 23.64 -8.33
CA ILE A 206 16.58 23.58 -7.36
C ILE A 206 16.97 24.25 -6.05
N LYS A 207 18.15 23.92 -5.51
CA LYS A 207 18.64 24.51 -4.26
C LYS A 207 18.94 25.99 -4.39
N ASN A 208 19.45 26.44 -5.54
CA ASN A 208 19.77 27.83 -5.78
C ASN A 208 18.51 28.70 -5.98
N VAL A 209 17.49 28.17 -6.66
CA VAL A 209 16.24 28.88 -6.98
C VAL A 209 15.28 28.82 -5.79
N TYR A 210 14.95 27.62 -5.29
CA TYR A 210 13.93 27.42 -4.26
C TYR A 210 14.47 27.46 -2.83
N LYS A 211 15.80 27.53 -2.66
CA LYS A 211 16.47 27.55 -1.35
C LYS A 211 16.14 26.33 -0.48
N TRP A 212 15.77 25.21 -1.11
CA TRP A 212 15.52 23.96 -0.39
C TRP A 212 16.80 23.42 0.24
N THR A 213 16.74 23.14 1.53
CA THR A 213 17.86 22.62 2.31
C THR A 213 17.95 21.11 2.30
N ASN A 214 16.78 20.46 2.26
CA ASN A 214 16.58 19.03 2.40
C ASN A 214 15.84 18.50 1.16
N ILE A 215 16.28 17.37 0.61
CA ILE A 215 15.67 16.73 -0.57
C ILE A 215 15.78 15.21 -0.42
N LEU A 216 14.71 14.48 -0.71
CA LEU A 216 14.78 13.05 -1.01
C LEU A 216 14.96 12.88 -2.52
N ALA A 217 16.14 12.43 -2.92
CA ALA A 217 16.43 12.11 -4.32
C ALA A 217 16.09 10.64 -4.57
N SER A 218 14.90 10.36 -5.10
CA SER A 218 14.39 8.98 -5.23
C SER A 218 15.18 8.13 -6.21
N GLU A 219 15.86 8.76 -7.16
CA GLU A 219 16.89 8.14 -8.00
C GLU A 219 18.16 9.00 -7.97
N THR A 220 19.32 8.34 -7.91
CA THR A 220 20.63 8.97 -8.03
C THR A 220 21.59 8.06 -8.78
N ASP A 221 22.51 8.64 -9.56
CA ASP A 221 23.64 7.90 -10.10
C ASP A 221 24.69 7.62 -9.01
N GLY A 222 25.36 6.46 -9.11
CA GLY A 222 26.37 6.02 -8.14
C GLY A 222 27.51 7.01 -7.91
N THR A 223 27.93 7.74 -8.95
CA THR A 223 29.02 8.73 -8.87
C THR A 223 28.61 10.02 -8.14
N THR A 224 27.32 10.25 -7.94
CA THR A 224 26.77 11.48 -7.35
C THR A 224 26.43 11.34 -5.87
N VAL A 225 26.48 10.13 -5.31
CA VAL A 225 26.03 9.83 -3.94
C VAL A 225 26.76 10.66 -2.87
N ASP A 226 28.09 10.74 -2.91
CA ASP A 226 28.86 11.49 -1.91
C ASP A 226 28.70 13.01 -2.06
N TRP A 227 28.50 13.48 -3.29
CA TRP A 227 28.14 14.88 -3.54
C TRP A 227 26.75 15.20 -2.96
N ALA A 228 25.76 14.33 -3.18
CA ALA A 228 24.40 14.53 -2.69
C ALA A 228 24.36 14.63 -1.16
N LYS A 229 25.04 13.70 -0.47
CA LYS A 229 25.12 13.68 1.01
C LYS A 229 25.73 14.97 1.58
N ARG A 230 26.83 15.45 0.99
CA ARG A 230 27.48 16.71 1.42
C ARG A 230 26.59 17.94 1.21
N ASN A 231 25.60 17.82 0.33
CA ASN A 231 24.65 18.87 0.01
C ASN A 231 23.27 18.66 0.67
N GLY A 232 23.15 17.89 1.75
CA GLY A 232 21.85 17.76 2.45
C GLY A 232 20.77 17.02 1.66
N ILE A 233 21.16 16.30 0.59
CA ILE A 233 20.26 15.48 -0.22
C ILE A 233 20.38 14.04 0.29
N VAL A 234 19.25 13.36 0.45
CA VAL A 234 19.17 11.94 0.79
C VAL A 234 19.18 11.14 -0.53
N PRO A 235 20.34 10.56 -0.95
CA PRO A 235 20.39 9.79 -2.19
C PRO A 235 19.72 8.43 -1.98
N SER A 236 18.70 8.16 -2.78
CA SER A 236 18.01 6.87 -2.91
C SER A 236 18.30 6.23 -4.28
N ARG A 237 17.71 5.06 -4.50
CA ARG A 237 17.47 4.49 -5.84
C ARG A 237 16.21 3.64 -5.84
N TYR A 238 15.61 3.50 -7.02
CA TYR A 238 14.57 2.51 -7.31
C TYR A 238 15.13 1.08 -7.34
N ASP A 239 14.51 0.19 -6.59
CA ASP A 239 14.73 -1.26 -6.65
C ASP A 239 13.40 -2.00 -6.67
N ILE A 240 13.38 -3.15 -7.33
CA ILE A 240 12.26 -4.08 -7.34
C ILE A 240 12.80 -5.51 -7.20
N TYR A 241 12.06 -6.34 -6.47
CA TYR A 241 12.40 -7.76 -6.26
C TYR A 241 11.25 -8.71 -6.64
N GLN A 242 10.09 -8.16 -7.02
CA GLN A 242 8.93 -8.92 -7.45
C GLN A 242 9.07 -9.44 -8.88
N ASP A 243 9.67 -8.67 -9.79
CA ASP A 243 9.59 -8.96 -11.22
C ASP A 243 10.86 -9.64 -11.73
N ALA A 244 10.65 -10.68 -12.54
CA ALA A 244 11.67 -11.37 -13.31
C ALA A 244 11.12 -11.74 -14.68
N VAL A 245 11.93 -11.62 -15.74
CA VAL A 245 11.53 -12.04 -17.08
C VAL A 245 12.31 -13.27 -17.55
N ASP A 246 11.70 -14.03 -18.45
CA ASP A 246 12.42 -15.00 -19.27
C ASP A 246 13.61 -14.30 -19.96
N PRO A 247 14.86 -14.76 -19.75
CA PRO A 247 16.03 -14.20 -20.41
C PRO A 247 15.91 -14.13 -21.95
N ALA A 248 15.14 -15.03 -22.57
CA ALA A 248 14.89 -15.02 -24.01
C ALA A 248 14.04 -13.83 -24.49
N LEU A 249 13.28 -13.20 -23.60
CA LEU A 249 12.40 -12.06 -23.91
C LEU A 249 13.02 -10.72 -23.51
N LYS A 250 14.07 -10.72 -22.69
CA LYS A 250 14.65 -9.51 -22.08
C LYS A 250 15.06 -8.42 -23.08
N SER A 251 15.58 -8.80 -24.24
CA SER A 251 16.03 -7.84 -25.27
C SER A 251 14.89 -7.12 -26.00
N GLN A 252 13.64 -7.57 -25.83
CA GLN A 252 12.48 -7.05 -26.55
C GLN A 252 11.95 -5.73 -25.97
N PHE A 253 12.42 -5.30 -24.79
CA PHE A 253 11.96 -4.09 -24.10
C PHE A 253 13.06 -3.54 -23.17
N ASP A 254 12.96 -2.27 -22.75
CA ASP A 254 13.98 -1.60 -21.92
C ASP A 254 13.64 -1.57 -20.42
N TRP A 255 12.37 -1.76 -20.06
CA TRP A 255 11.90 -1.72 -18.66
C TRP A 255 12.19 -3.04 -17.93
N ASN A 256 13.47 -3.39 -17.74
CA ASN A 256 13.91 -4.56 -16.96
C ASN A 256 15.22 -4.35 -16.20
N ARG A 257 15.77 -3.11 -16.21
CA ARG A 257 17.10 -2.81 -15.66
C ARG A 257 17.30 -3.36 -14.24
N ASP A 258 16.29 -3.21 -13.40
CA ASP A 258 16.35 -3.55 -11.98
C ASP A 258 15.64 -4.87 -11.64
N TRP A 259 15.20 -5.65 -12.64
CA TRP A 259 14.55 -6.95 -12.41
C TRP A 259 15.54 -8.03 -11.97
N VAL A 260 15.04 -9.06 -11.29
CA VAL A 260 15.84 -10.14 -10.69
C VAL A 260 15.76 -11.43 -11.52
N ASP A 261 16.10 -11.34 -12.80
CA ASP A 261 15.88 -12.39 -13.80
C ASP A 261 16.53 -13.75 -13.47
N ASP A 262 17.57 -13.78 -12.62
CA ASP A 262 18.14 -15.01 -12.06
C ASP A 262 17.05 -15.91 -11.42
N ALA A 263 15.99 -15.31 -10.86
CA ALA A 263 14.86 -16.03 -10.26
C ALA A 263 14.10 -16.90 -11.27
N TYR A 264 14.11 -16.53 -12.55
CA TYR A 264 13.48 -17.32 -13.61
C TYR A 264 14.23 -18.64 -13.81
N ALA A 265 15.56 -18.60 -13.85
CA ALA A 265 16.40 -19.79 -14.02
C ALA A 265 16.47 -20.66 -12.75
N ASN A 266 16.28 -20.06 -11.58
CA ASN A 266 16.34 -20.74 -10.29
C ASN A 266 15.01 -21.42 -9.88
N ASP A 267 13.97 -21.34 -10.71
CA ASP A 267 12.63 -21.87 -10.40
C ASP A 267 12.07 -21.27 -9.10
N GLU A 268 12.14 -19.93 -8.99
CA GLU A 268 11.77 -19.16 -7.80
C GLU A 268 10.50 -18.28 -8.02
N LEU A 269 9.74 -18.56 -9.08
CA LEU A 269 8.54 -17.82 -9.45
C LEU A 269 7.27 -18.39 -8.81
N VAL A 270 6.36 -17.50 -8.41
CA VAL A 270 5.07 -17.86 -7.85
C VAL A 270 4.23 -18.62 -8.88
N LEU A 271 3.69 -19.77 -8.46
CA LEU A 271 2.70 -20.50 -9.23
C LEU A 271 1.29 -20.27 -8.69
N ASN A 272 0.37 -20.03 -9.61
CA ASN A 272 -1.06 -20.13 -9.36
C ASN A 272 -1.43 -21.60 -9.07
N LYS A 273 -2.63 -21.81 -8.52
CA LYS A 273 -3.16 -23.15 -8.22
C LYS A 273 -3.13 -24.11 -9.42
N ASP A 274 -3.41 -23.62 -10.61
CA ASP A 274 -3.44 -24.41 -11.85
C ASP A 274 -2.04 -24.75 -12.39
N GLY A 275 -0.98 -24.37 -11.67
CA GLY A 275 0.41 -24.57 -12.07
C GLY A 275 0.93 -23.54 -13.06
N THR A 276 0.10 -22.58 -13.50
CA THR A 276 0.56 -21.47 -14.34
C THR A 276 1.35 -20.46 -13.50
N ARG A 277 2.27 -19.75 -14.15
CA ARG A 277 3.05 -18.69 -13.49
C ARG A 277 2.19 -17.46 -13.25
N ARG A 278 2.33 -16.86 -12.06
CA ARG A 278 1.71 -15.58 -11.74
C ARG A 278 2.35 -14.49 -12.58
N GLN A 279 1.53 -13.73 -13.30
CA GLN A 279 1.96 -12.57 -14.09
C GLN A 279 2.14 -11.34 -13.20
N GLY A 280 3.28 -10.67 -13.35
CA GLY A 280 3.64 -9.40 -12.72
C GLY A 280 3.46 -8.23 -13.67
N TRP A 281 4.37 -7.25 -13.62
CA TRP A 281 4.29 -6.06 -14.46
C TRP A 281 4.33 -6.39 -15.96
N GLY A 282 3.44 -5.75 -16.72
CA GLY A 282 3.36 -5.88 -18.18
C GLY A 282 4.09 -4.76 -18.91
N VAL A 283 4.86 -5.11 -19.93
CA VAL A 283 5.68 -4.20 -20.74
C VAL A 283 5.40 -4.38 -22.23
N TYR A 284 5.34 -3.27 -22.96
CA TYR A 284 5.18 -3.31 -24.41
C TYR A 284 6.52 -3.60 -25.09
N PRO A 285 6.58 -4.55 -26.03
CA PRO A 285 7.78 -4.81 -26.80
C PRO A 285 8.09 -3.66 -27.78
N LYS A 286 9.37 -3.42 -28.05
CA LYS A 286 9.89 -2.36 -28.94
C LYS A 286 9.28 -2.39 -30.34
N ASN A 287 9.00 -3.58 -30.86
CA ASN A 287 8.54 -3.79 -32.24
C ASN A 287 7.01 -3.91 -32.35
N GLY A 288 6.27 -3.53 -31.30
CA GLY A 288 4.83 -3.74 -31.21
C GLY A 288 4.44 -5.20 -30.99
N GLY A 289 3.16 -5.42 -30.72
CA GLY A 289 2.61 -6.75 -30.39
C GLY A 289 1.96 -6.80 -29.02
N ASN A 290 1.70 -8.02 -28.55
CA ASN A 290 1.08 -8.24 -27.26
C ASN A 290 2.06 -7.91 -26.13
N MET A 291 1.49 -7.42 -25.02
CA MET A 291 2.25 -7.12 -23.81
C MET A 291 2.97 -8.38 -23.28
N ILE A 292 4.23 -8.22 -22.91
CA ILE A 292 5.03 -9.25 -22.24
C ILE A 292 4.87 -9.02 -20.73
N TYR A 293 4.50 -10.06 -20.01
CA TYR A 293 4.35 -9.98 -18.56
C TYR A 293 5.57 -10.60 -17.87
N ALA A 294 6.11 -9.90 -16.87
CA ALA A 294 7.05 -10.49 -15.93
C ALA A 294 6.40 -11.68 -15.20
N GLY A 295 7.23 -12.59 -14.70
CA GLY A 295 6.84 -13.51 -13.65
C GLY A 295 6.99 -12.84 -12.29
N VAL A 296 6.09 -13.17 -11.36
CA VAL A 296 6.20 -12.77 -9.96
C VAL A 296 7.15 -13.71 -9.24
N VAL A 297 8.18 -13.16 -8.60
CA VAL A 297 9.17 -13.84 -7.77
C VAL A 297 8.60 -14.04 -6.37
N SER A 298 8.75 -15.25 -5.83
CA SER A 298 8.29 -15.59 -4.49
C SER A 298 8.97 -14.69 -3.45
N ASP A 299 8.17 -14.04 -2.58
CA ASP A 299 8.66 -13.07 -1.58
C ASP A 299 9.74 -13.64 -0.66
N LYS A 300 9.74 -14.97 -0.47
CA LYS A 300 10.76 -15.74 0.24
C LYS A 300 12.19 -15.44 -0.23
N TYR A 301 12.39 -15.14 -1.51
CA TYR A 301 13.71 -14.95 -2.11
C TYR A 301 14.11 -13.47 -2.23
N TRP A 302 13.21 -12.53 -1.94
CA TRP A 302 13.52 -11.10 -2.04
C TRP A 302 14.73 -10.67 -1.18
N PRO A 303 14.88 -11.12 0.09
CA PRO A 303 16.06 -10.76 0.89
C PRO A 303 17.38 -11.18 0.25
N LYS A 304 17.42 -12.35 -0.43
CA LYS A 304 18.62 -12.85 -1.13
C LYS A 304 19.05 -11.87 -2.23
N TYR A 305 18.12 -11.47 -3.10
CA TYR A 305 18.43 -10.58 -4.22
C TYR A 305 18.73 -9.15 -3.77
N MET A 306 17.98 -8.64 -2.79
CA MET A 306 18.22 -7.35 -2.18
C MET A 306 19.64 -7.26 -1.59
N LYS A 307 20.02 -8.23 -0.74
CA LYS A 307 21.37 -8.26 -0.13
C LYS A 307 22.45 -8.34 -1.20
N LYS A 308 22.27 -9.14 -2.27
CA LYS A 308 23.22 -9.22 -3.41
C LYS A 308 23.43 -7.85 -4.05
N LYS A 309 22.36 -7.12 -4.40
CA LYS A 309 22.46 -5.81 -5.06
C LYS A 309 23.12 -4.76 -4.15
N ILE A 310 22.67 -4.66 -2.90
CA ILE A 310 23.17 -3.62 -1.97
C ILE A 310 24.63 -3.87 -1.59
N ASN A 311 25.00 -5.13 -1.30
CA ASN A 311 26.40 -5.47 -1.00
C ASN A 311 27.33 -5.18 -2.17
N ASN A 312 26.87 -5.41 -3.41
CA ASN A 312 27.65 -5.06 -4.60
C ASN A 312 27.86 -3.54 -4.70
N GLU A 313 26.84 -2.71 -4.47
CA GLU A 313 27.02 -1.25 -4.43
C GLU A 313 28.00 -0.82 -3.33
N MET A 314 27.84 -1.33 -2.11
CA MET A 314 28.72 -0.96 -1.00
C MET A 314 30.18 -1.36 -1.25
N THR A 315 30.42 -2.52 -1.86
CA THR A 315 31.77 -2.98 -2.24
C THR A 315 32.40 -2.05 -3.26
N ASN A 316 31.60 -1.46 -4.15
CA ASN A 316 32.03 -0.45 -5.12
C ASN A 316 32.06 0.98 -4.54
N GLY A 317 31.97 1.14 -3.22
CA GLY A 317 32.04 2.44 -2.54
C GLY A 317 30.76 3.27 -2.58
N ILE A 318 29.67 2.73 -3.12
CA ILE A 318 28.42 3.46 -3.32
C ILE A 318 27.53 3.29 -2.07
N LYS A 319 27.50 4.32 -1.21
CA LYS A 319 26.83 4.29 0.12
C LYS A 319 25.68 5.28 0.23
N ARG A 320 24.52 4.87 -0.30
CA ARG A 320 23.26 5.62 -0.22
C ARG A 320 22.73 5.75 1.20
N LEU A 321 21.79 6.68 1.38
CA LEU A 321 21.09 6.89 2.65
C LEU A 321 19.65 6.37 2.62
N SER A 322 19.13 6.05 1.43
CA SER A 322 17.76 5.59 1.24
C SER A 322 17.68 4.49 0.17
N ARG A 323 16.59 3.71 0.21
CA ARG A 323 16.17 2.79 -0.86
C ARG A 323 14.66 2.85 -1.04
N PHE A 324 14.21 2.86 -2.28
CA PHE A 324 12.81 2.68 -2.64
C PHE A 324 12.61 1.26 -3.16
N ILE A 325 11.77 0.47 -2.49
CA ILE A 325 11.43 -0.89 -2.92
C ILE A 325 10.03 -0.88 -3.53
N ASP A 326 9.98 -0.94 -4.85
CA ASP A 326 8.73 -0.93 -5.60
C ASP A 326 7.88 -2.17 -5.30
N THR A 327 6.56 -2.06 -5.45
CA THR A 327 5.54 -3.11 -5.27
C THR A 327 5.43 -3.74 -3.88
N ALA A 328 6.43 -3.61 -3.00
CA ALA A 328 6.46 -4.32 -1.70
C ALA A 328 5.23 -4.01 -0.83
N THR A 329 4.78 -2.75 -0.85
CA THR A 329 3.55 -2.34 -0.15
C THR A 329 2.35 -2.10 -1.06
N ALA A 330 2.52 -2.11 -2.38
CA ALA A 330 1.44 -1.84 -3.33
C ALA A 330 0.80 -3.12 -3.90
N SER A 331 1.59 -4.07 -4.40
CA SER A 331 1.07 -5.29 -5.04
C SER A 331 0.38 -6.23 -4.05
N ASP A 332 -0.50 -7.08 -4.59
CA ASP A 332 -1.13 -8.16 -3.83
C ASP A 332 -0.09 -9.03 -3.11
N TRP A 333 -0.43 -9.52 -1.92
CA TRP A 333 0.23 -10.66 -1.31
C TRP A 333 -0.23 -11.94 -2.02
N TYR A 334 0.72 -12.78 -2.40
CA TYR A 334 0.45 -13.90 -3.27
C TYR A 334 0.38 -15.22 -2.51
N GLU A 335 -0.58 -16.06 -2.89
CA GLU A 335 -0.51 -17.48 -2.59
C GLU A 335 0.37 -18.15 -3.64
N ASP A 336 1.34 -18.94 -3.17
CA ASP A 336 2.27 -19.66 -4.02
C ASP A 336 2.02 -21.16 -3.88
N TYR A 337 1.68 -21.81 -5.00
CA TYR A 337 1.40 -23.24 -5.09
C TYR A 337 2.61 -24.05 -5.57
N HIS A 338 3.76 -23.42 -5.74
CA HIS A 338 4.99 -24.12 -6.05
C HIS A 338 5.42 -25.07 -4.92
N ALA A 339 5.75 -26.32 -5.26
CA ALA A 339 6.02 -27.37 -4.27
C ALA A 339 7.23 -27.07 -3.36
N ASN A 340 8.26 -26.39 -3.89
CA ASN A 340 9.50 -26.11 -3.18
C ASN A 340 9.44 -24.84 -2.29
N HIS A 341 8.46 -23.98 -2.51
CA HIS A 341 8.29 -22.73 -1.76
C HIS A 341 6.82 -22.32 -1.65
N PRO A 342 5.96 -23.19 -1.09
CA PRO A 342 4.56 -22.85 -0.93
C PRO A 342 4.40 -21.66 0.01
N SER A 343 3.46 -20.78 -0.32
CA SER A 343 3.18 -19.57 0.46
C SER A 343 1.69 -19.26 0.48
N ASN A 344 1.25 -18.54 1.51
CA ASN A 344 -0.06 -17.92 1.63
C ASN A 344 0.10 -16.39 1.77
N ARG A 345 -1.00 -15.63 1.78
CA ARG A 345 -0.95 -14.17 1.89
C ARG A 345 -0.27 -13.69 3.17
N SER A 346 -0.47 -14.37 4.30
CA SER A 346 0.19 -14.04 5.57
C SER A 346 1.71 -14.20 5.51
N LEU A 347 2.21 -15.28 4.90
CA LEU A 347 3.64 -15.51 4.73
C LEU A 347 4.24 -14.56 3.70
N SER A 348 3.56 -14.30 2.59
CA SER A 348 3.93 -13.28 1.59
C SER A 348 4.12 -11.91 2.26
N LYS A 349 3.10 -11.43 3.00
CA LYS A 349 3.16 -10.21 3.83
C LYS A 349 4.39 -10.21 4.76
N HIS A 350 4.60 -11.30 5.49
CA HIS A 350 5.71 -11.42 6.43
C HIS A 350 7.07 -11.31 5.74
N GLN A 351 7.27 -11.99 4.61
CA GLN A 351 8.54 -11.95 3.86
C GLN A 351 8.83 -10.56 3.28
N ARG A 352 7.79 -9.83 2.85
CA ARG A 352 7.94 -8.43 2.43
C ARG A 352 8.33 -7.53 3.60
N TYR A 353 7.69 -7.69 4.76
CA TYR A 353 8.09 -6.98 5.98
C TYR A 353 9.55 -7.26 6.35
N VAL A 354 9.98 -8.53 6.33
CA VAL A 354 11.38 -8.92 6.60
C VAL A 354 12.34 -8.25 5.62
N THR A 355 12.01 -8.24 4.33
CA THR A 355 12.81 -7.57 3.30
C THR A 355 12.97 -6.08 3.61
N LEU A 356 11.87 -5.38 3.89
CA LEU A 356 11.88 -3.94 4.20
C LEU A 356 12.65 -3.65 5.50
N ASN A 357 12.39 -4.39 6.58
CA ASN A 357 13.02 -4.17 7.88
C ASN A 357 14.53 -4.47 7.84
N THR A 358 14.98 -5.39 6.99
CA THR A 358 16.41 -5.67 6.79
C THR A 358 17.18 -4.44 6.28
N LEU A 359 16.55 -3.55 5.52
CA LEU A 359 17.18 -2.31 5.05
C LEU A 359 17.50 -1.36 6.21
N HIS A 360 16.64 -1.33 7.23
CA HIS A 360 16.93 -0.62 8.49
C HIS A 360 18.02 -1.34 9.29
N GLU A 361 17.82 -2.63 9.57
CA GLU A 361 18.63 -3.39 10.52
C GLU A 361 20.06 -3.63 10.04
N ASP A 362 20.23 -4.08 8.80
CA ASP A 362 21.54 -4.49 8.29
C ASP A 362 22.28 -3.32 7.62
N TYR A 363 21.55 -2.32 7.09
CA TYR A 363 22.13 -1.27 6.24
C TYR A 363 21.92 0.16 6.74
N GLY A 364 21.05 0.39 7.74
CA GLY A 364 20.81 1.74 8.27
C GLY A 364 20.27 2.72 7.22
N LEU A 365 19.43 2.25 6.30
CA LEU A 365 18.88 3.05 5.20
C LEU A 365 17.48 3.55 5.54
N ILE A 366 17.13 4.77 5.13
CA ILE A 366 15.74 5.19 5.04
C ILE A 366 15.03 4.32 3.99
N VAL A 367 13.83 3.84 4.31
CA VAL A 367 13.12 2.86 3.49
C VAL A 367 11.84 3.46 2.91
N GLY A 368 11.73 3.43 1.60
CA GLY A 368 10.53 3.80 0.83
C GLY A 368 9.90 2.60 0.15
N SER A 369 8.60 2.67 -0.12
CA SER A 369 7.92 1.71 -1.00
C SER A 369 6.73 2.35 -1.73
N GLU A 370 6.27 1.70 -2.79
CA GLU A 370 5.14 2.12 -3.62
C GLU A 370 3.82 2.01 -2.86
N THR A 371 2.98 3.03 -3.01
CA THR A 371 1.77 3.27 -2.24
C THR A 371 2.10 3.05 -0.77
N GLY A 372 1.40 2.19 -0.05
CA GLY A 372 1.74 1.84 1.31
C GLY A 372 0.67 0.97 1.91
N HIS A 373 1.06 0.29 2.99
CA HIS A 373 0.16 -0.53 3.78
C HIS A 373 0.65 -0.46 5.22
N ASP A 374 -0.30 -0.43 6.14
CA ASP A 374 -0.01 -0.35 7.57
C ASP A 374 0.86 -1.50 8.13
N MET A 375 0.99 -2.62 7.41
CA MET A 375 1.89 -3.71 7.75
C MET A 375 3.37 -3.28 7.72
N ALA A 376 3.69 -2.25 6.93
CA ALA A 376 5.05 -1.72 6.75
C ALA A 376 5.35 -0.53 7.65
N VAL A 377 4.43 -0.07 8.51
CA VAL A 377 4.67 1.11 9.35
C VAL A 377 5.93 0.96 10.20
N GLY A 378 6.22 -0.25 10.70
CA GLY A 378 7.45 -0.53 11.45
C GLY A 378 8.73 -0.55 10.62
N ALA A 379 8.64 -0.76 9.30
CA ALA A 379 9.76 -1.06 8.40
C ALA A 379 9.99 -0.04 7.28
N CYS A 380 9.08 0.91 7.08
CA CYS A 380 9.18 1.99 6.09
C CYS A 380 9.17 3.36 6.76
N ASP A 381 9.80 4.34 6.13
CA ASP A 381 9.86 5.73 6.58
C ASP A 381 9.10 6.67 5.66
N TYR A 382 8.94 6.29 4.39
CA TYR A 382 8.09 7.00 3.46
C TYR A 382 7.37 6.06 2.50
N PHE A 383 6.31 6.59 1.92
CA PHE A 383 5.44 5.93 0.98
C PHE A 383 5.18 6.83 -0.21
N GLU A 384 5.46 6.34 -1.40
CA GLU A 384 5.17 7.08 -2.64
C GLU A 384 3.85 6.62 -3.22
N GLY A 385 2.82 7.46 -3.18
CA GLY A 385 1.49 7.10 -3.64
C GLY A 385 0.44 7.05 -2.55
N MET A 386 0.84 7.21 -1.29
CA MET A 386 -0.11 7.25 -0.19
C MET A 386 -1.00 8.50 -0.22
N MET A 387 -0.53 9.64 -0.74
CA MET A 387 -1.41 10.81 -0.91
C MET A 387 -2.46 10.65 -2.03
N SER A 388 -2.20 9.73 -2.96
CA SER A 388 -3.10 9.41 -4.07
C SER A 388 -4.12 8.36 -3.64
N LEU A 389 -5.39 8.49 -4.04
CA LEU A 389 -6.40 7.43 -3.98
C LEU A 389 -6.22 6.51 -5.21
N PRO A 390 -5.77 5.25 -5.05
CA PRO A 390 -5.43 4.37 -6.17
C PRO A 390 -6.49 4.27 -7.29
N MET A 391 -7.78 4.28 -6.96
CA MET A 391 -8.86 4.17 -7.96
C MET A 391 -9.18 5.47 -8.71
N PHE A 392 -8.75 6.62 -8.18
CA PHE A 392 -9.04 7.93 -8.76
C PHE A 392 -7.79 8.65 -9.28
N ARG A 393 -6.67 7.92 -9.36
CA ARG A 393 -5.46 8.37 -10.07
C ARG A 393 -5.78 8.71 -11.53
N THR A 394 -4.93 9.54 -12.12
CA THR A 394 -4.96 9.86 -13.56
C THR A 394 -4.82 8.60 -14.42
N ASN A 395 -5.16 8.67 -15.71
CA ASN A 395 -5.09 7.50 -16.59
C ASN A 395 -3.67 6.95 -16.79
N ASP A 396 -3.52 5.64 -16.59
CA ASP A 396 -2.26 4.87 -16.67
C ASP A 396 -1.10 5.55 -15.90
N PRO A 397 -1.32 5.82 -14.60
CA PRO A 397 -0.46 6.72 -13.82
C PRO A 397 0.92 6.10 -13.56
N GLY A 398 1.05 4.77 -13.67
CA GLY A 398 2.32 4.06 -13.51
C GLY A 398 3.23 4.10 -14.73
N ARG A 399 2.73 4.52 -15.90
CA ARG A 399 3.51 4.58 -17.16
C ARG A 399 3.62 6.00 -17.69
N ASN A 400 2.56 6.79 -17.57
CA ASN A 400 2.49 8.11 -18.19
C ASN A 400 3.13 9.19 -17.31
N MET A 401 4.27 8.95 -16.66
CA MET A 401 4.87 9.88 -15.70
C MET A 401 5.18 11.24 -16.33
N GLU A 402 5.68 11.30 -17.55
CA GLU A 402 6.11 12.56 -18.20
C GLU A 402 4.97 13.40 -18.78
N ASN A 403 3.80 12.80 -19.03
CA ASN A 403 2.68 13.49 -19.66
C ASN A 403 1.97 14.45 -18.69
N ILE A 404 2.13 15.76 -18.85
CA ILE A 404 1.40 16.75 -18.05
C ILE A 404 -0.07 16.81 -18.48
N VAL A 405 -0.98 16.77 -17.51
CA VAL A 405 -2.43 16.69 -17.73
C VAL A 405 -3.06 18.05 -17.46
N TYR A 406 -3.22 18.86 -18.51
CA TYR A 406 -3.86 20.18 -18.40
C TYR A 406 -5.38 20.12 -18.24
N ASN A 407 -6.00 19.05 -18.73
CA ASN A 407 -7.44 18.81 -18.63
C ASN A 407 -7.67 17.50 -17.87
N PRO A 408 -7.58 17.52 -16.52
CA PRO A 408 -7.72 16.32 -15.70
C PRO A 408 -9.13 15.73 -15.81
N GLU A 409 -9.21 14.40 -15.71
CA GLU A 409 -10.47 13.69 -15.76
C GLU A 409 -11.38 14.11 -14.58
N GLU A 410 -12.69 14.24 -14.82
CA GLU A 410 -13.65 14.67 -13.79
C GLU A 410 -13.56 13.84 -12.49
N ARG A 411 -13.27 12.53 -12.63
CA ARG A 411 -13.08 11.63 -11.49
C ARG A 411 -11.88 12.01 -10.62
N ALA A 412 -10.77 12.44 -11.23
CA ALA A 412 -9.57 12.86 -10.52
C ALA A 412 -9.83 14.20 -9.83
N VAL A 413 -10.43 15.17 -10.54
CA VAL A 413 -10.82 16.47 -9.93
C VAL A 413 -11.75 16.26 -8.75
N LYS A 414 -12.77 15.42 -8.91
CA LYS A 414 -13.79 15.20 -7.88
C LYS A 414 -13.28 14.41 -6.68
N TYR A 415 -12.59 13.29 -6.89
CA TYR A 415 -12.25 12.37 -5.81
C TYR A 415 -10.79 12.44 -5.40
N GLN A 416 -9.85 12.57 -6.35
CA GLN A 416 -8.42 12.55 -6.05
C GLN A 416 -7.94 13.83 -5.37
N VAL A 417 -8.47 14.99 -5.75
CA VAL A 417 -8.10 16.28 -5.14
C VAL A 417 -9.25 17.00 -4.44
N GLY A 418 -10.49 16.51 -4.60
CA GLY A 418 -11.65 17.09 -3.94
C GLY A 418 -11.64 16.85 -2.43
N GLU A 419 -11.48 17.93 -1.66
CA GLU A 419 -11.39 17.92 -0.19
C GLU A 419 -12.63 17.32 0.51
N ARG A 420 -13.79 17.36 -0.16
CA ARG A 420 -15.02 16.72 0.34
C ARG A 420 -14.88 15.20 0.45
N TYR A 421 -14.14 14.58 -0.46
CA TYR A 421 -14.06 13.13 -0.59
C TYR A 421 -12.73 12.57 -0.08
N ARG A 422 -11.61 13.24 -0.39
CA ARG A 422 -10.28 12.83 0.09
C ARG A 422 -10.01 13.43 1.45
N VAL A 423 -9.91 12.57 2.46
CA VAL A 423 -9.62 12.96 3.84
C VAL A 423 -8.32 12.31 4.33
N PRO A 424 -7.59 12.92 5.28
CA PRO A 424 -6.28 12.46 5.71
C PRO A 424 -6.34 11.29 6.72
N LEU A 425 -7.10 10.23 6.45
CA LEU A 425 -7.21 9.08 7.38
C LEU A 425 -5.83 8.50 7.72
N TRP A 426 -4.99 8.26 6.71
CA TRP A 426 -3.65 7.72 6.91
C TRP A 426 -2.85 8.59 7.88
N LYS A 427 -2.80 9.90 7.66
CA LYS A 427 -2.06 10.83 8.52
C LYS A 427 -2.70 10.99 9.90
N LEU A 428 -4.03 10.94 10.02
CA LEU A 428 -4.71 10.93 11.32
C LEU A 428 -4.25 9.76 12.20
N VAL A 429 -3.84 8.64 11.58
CA VAL A 429 -3.32 7.44 12.25
C VAL A 429 -1.79 7.43 12.36
N TYR A 430 -1.05 7.78 11.30
CA TYR A 430 0.38 7.46 11.15
C TYR A 430 1.29 8.64 10.76
N HIS A 431 0.85 9.89 10.88
CA HIS A 431 1.64 11.08 10.49
C HIS A 431 3.03 11.14 11.14
N ASP A 432 3.16 10.70 12.39
CA ASP A 432 4.40 10.64 13.17
C ASP A 432 5.20 9.34 12.96
N CYS A 433 4.79 8.50 11.99
CA CYS A 433 5.37 7.17 11.76
C CYS A 433 5.96 7.01 10.35
N VAL A 434 5.27 7.50 9.31
CA VAL A 434 5.67 7.32 7.90
C VAL A 434 5.25 8.54 7.08
N ILE A 435 6.16 9.07 6.24
CA ILE A 435 5.89 10.20 5.35
C ILE A 435 5.05 9.73 4.16
N ALA A 436 3.95 10.39 3.87
CA ALA A 436 3.12 10.12 2.70
C ALA A 436 3.44 11.11 1.57
N TYR A 437 3.88 10.61 0.42
CA TYR A 437 4.06 11.37 -0.81
C TYR A 437 2.98 10.99 -1.85
N TRP A 438 2.85 11.82 -2.89
CA TRP A 438 2.06 11.53 -4.08
C TRP A 438 2.61 10.36 -4.86
N TYR A 439 1.74 9.74 -5.65
CA TYR A 439 2.17 8.74 -6.62
C TYR A 439 2.94 9.44 -7.73
N TRP A 440 3.99 8.83 -8.29
CA TRP A 440 4.71 9.39 -9.45
C TRP A 440 3.84 9.64 -10.71
N GLY A 441 2.60 9.16 -10.73
CA GLY A 441 1.64 9.46 -11.78
C GLY A 441 0.75 10.66 -11.49
N ASP A 442 0.65 11.09 -10.22
CA ASP A 442 -0.24 12.16 -9.76
C ASP A 442 0.50 13.22 -8.93
N TYR A 443 1.81 13.37 -9.17
CA TYR A 443 2.64 14.32 -8.43
C TYR A 443 2.12 15.76 -8.55
N ASN A 444 2.59 16.63 -7.65
CA ASN A 444 2.10 18.02 -7.52
C ASN A 444 2.04 18.82 -8.83
N ASN A 445 3.00 18.64 -9.74
CA ASN A 445 3.07 19.33 -11.03
C ASN A 445 2.37 18.58 -12.19
N LYS A 446 1.65 17.48 -11.92
CA LYS A 446 0.99 16.66 -12.94
C LYS A 446 -0.21 17.35 -13.57
N MET A 447 -1.01 18.00 -12.74
CA MET A 447 -2.26 18.67 -13.09
C MET A 447 -2.16 20.15 -12.70
N PRO A 448 -1.39 20.97 -13.45
CA PRO A 448 -1.08 22.35 -13.05
C PRO A 448 -2.29 23.30 -13.09
N THR A 449 -3.44 22.83 -13.57
CA THR A 449 -4.69 23.59 -13.65
C THR A 449 -5.58 23.45 -12.40
N LEU A 450 -5.19 22.60 -11.44
CA LEU A 450 -5.93 22.33 -10.20
C LEU A 450 -5.37 23.07 -8.98
#